data_AF-A0AAD5Y236-F1
#
_entry.id   AF-A0AAD5Y236-F1
#
_cell.length_a   1.000
_cell.length_b   1.000
_cell.length_c   1.000
_cell.angle_alpha   90.00
_cell.angle_beta   90.00
_cell.angle_gamma   90.00
#
_symmetry.space_group_name_H-M   'P 1'
#
loop_
_entity.id
_entity.type
_entity.pdbx_description
1 polymer ?
#
loop_
_entity_poly.entity_id
_entity_poly.type
_entity_poly.pdbx_seq_one_letter_code
_entity_poly.pdbx_strand_id
1 'polypeptide(L)'
;MAINVGAVITGFTTPAIVQQSCFGHEKDCYAYAYGQYVVSNLIFNLRTLDVQLLCSLLGIIPPAGVFLPWIVLKCVFSCIFKYFADGRKKELFEYGIDDYTPQMLAEVREVATMFVVLLPAPIFWMAYDQYGSTFQNQYDQLAYIKFGSVEIDSSTSSNWNTIFIIVLIPIFNIWVYPFIEKRFGNFKLLDRMLVGMFLTSVAFISIGILQKFIDDSGSLVLDPESNALICDQANPGKCLSGWWQVIPYFIIGVAEILFSISGLNFTYSEVGSSMKAVSSSLWLLMVSIGNFLTVLIAVWYKTLGPQNFFYVNAALLFGAMLIYFFIRTQYVYKIDRKSVEQSIAVGEEKLKH
;
A
#
# COMPACT_ATOMS: atom_id res chain seq x y z
N MET A 1 13.28 1.71 4.45
CA MET A 1 13.57 2.48 5.69
C MET A 1 13.72 3.97 5.44
N ALA A 2 14.53 4.43 4.48
CA ALA A 2 14.76 5.88 4.28
C ALA A 2 13.47 6.70 4.03
N ILE A 3 12.51 6.17 3.25
CA ILE A 3 11.21 6.82 3.00
C ILE A 3 10.45 7.03 4.33
N ASN A 4 10.36 6.01 5.16
CA ASN A 4 9.61 6.06 6.42
C ASN A 4 10.32 6.94 7.46
N VAL A 5 11.65 6.95 7.50
CA VAL A 5 12.40 7.90 8.36
C VAL A 5 12.11 9.34 7.94
N GLY A 6 12.12 9.63 6.64
CA GLY A 6 11.75 10.95 6.12
C GLY A 6 10.30 11.33 6.46
N ALA A 7 9.37 10.37 6.38
CA ALA A 7 7.97 10.58 6.74
C ALA A 7 7.79 10.87 8.24
N VAL A 8 8.48 10.17 9.16
CA VAL A 8 8.44 10.49 10.61
C VAL A 8 8.92 11.92 10.86
N ILE A 9 10.10 12.26 10.31
CA ILE A 9 10.67 13.60 10.50
C ILE A 9 9.68 14.65 10.02
N THR A 10 9.17 14.49 8.80
CA THR A 10 8.23 15.43 8.18
C THR A 10 6.90 15.51 8.91
N GLY A 11 6.38 14.38 9.39
CA GLY A 11 5.13 14.30 10.12
C GLY A 11 5.17 15.00 11.47
N PHE A 12 6.33 15.14 12.10
CA PHE A 12 6.48 15.92 13.35
C PHE A 12 6.91 17.36 13.09
N THR A 13 7.76 17.62 12.09
CA THR A 13 8.25 18.98 11.82
C THR A 13 7.20 19.85 11.13
N THR A 14 6.41 19.29 10.21
CA THR A 14 5.44 20.09 9.42
C THR A 14 4.39 20.76 10.30
N PRO A 15 3.69 20.05 11.22
CA PRO A 15 2.71 20.70 12.10
C PRO A 15 3.35 21.72 13.04
N ALA A 16 4.54 21.41 13.58
CA ALA A 16 5.28 22.32 14.45
C ALA A 16 5.70 23.63 13.75
N ILE A 17 5.96 23.57 12.43
CA ILE A 17 6.30 24.72 11.60
C ILE A 17 5.05 25.55 11.24
N VAL A 18 3.94 24.90 10.90
CA VAL A 18 2.69 25.58 10.52
C VAL A 18 2.11 26.41 11.68
N GLN A 19 2.33 25.96 12.92
CA GLN A 19 1.88 26.68 14.13
C GLN A 19 2.70 27.94 14.46
N GLN A 20 3.79 28.24 13.73
CA GLN A 20 4.58 29.46 13.95
C GLN A 20 3.99 30.68 13.23
N SER A 21 4.20 31.87 13.80
CA SER A 21 3.81 33.13 13.17
C SER A 21 4.78 33.51 12.05
N CYS A 22 4.24 33.88 10.90
CA CYS A 22 5.03 34.21 9.71
C CYS A 22 4.45 35.41 8.98
N PHE A 23 5.32 36.35 8.59
CA PHE A 23 4.94 37.50 7.76
C PHE A 23 3.72 38.29 8.27
N GLY A 24 3.56 38.38 9.60
CA GLY A 24 2.45 39.12 10.22
C GLY A 24 1.11 38.38 10.29
N HIS A 25 1.01 37.13 9.81
CA HIS A 25 -0.15 36.28 10.02
C HIS A 25 0.04 35.40 11.26
N GLU A 26 -0.91 35.46 12.19
CA GLU A 26 -0.97 34.56 13.35
C GLU A 26 -1.64 33.24 12.92
N LYS A 27 -0.87 32.14 12.98
CA LYS A 27 -1.29 30.74 12.83
C LYS A 27 -1.76 30.27 11.44
N ASP A 28 -0.97 30.47 10.37
CA ASP A 28 -1.22 29.84 9.04
C ASP A 28 0.04 29.80 8.15
N CYS A 29 1.17 29.33 8.68
CA CYS A 29 2.44 29.40 7.95
C CYS A 29 2.68 28.22 6.99
N TYR A 30 1.87 28.15 5.92
CA TYR A 30 2.06 27.17 4.86
C TYR A 30 3.41 27.34 4.14
N ALA A 31 3.93 28.56 4.04
CA ALA A 31 5.17 28.86 3.30
C ALA A 31 6.40 28.10 3.84
N TYR A 32 6.57 27.99 5.17
CA TYR A 32 7.70 27.23 5.73
C TYR A 32 7.51 25.71 5.60
N ALA A 33 6.27 25.21 5.68
CA ALA A 33 5.95 23.81 5.41
C ALA A 33 6.33 23.43 3.97
N TYR A 34 6.06 24.29 2.98
CA TYR A 34 6.52 24.10 1.61
C TYR A 34 8.05 24.27 1.46
N GLY A 35 8.68 25.09 2.30
CA GLY A 35 10.13 25.22 2.37
C GLY A 35 10.86 23.91 2.74
N GLN A 36 10.26 23.08 3.61
CA GLN A 36 10.80 21.75 3.92
C GLN A 36 10.90 20.84 2.68
N TYR A 37 9.93 20.92 1.77
CA TYR A 37 9.97 20.19 0.49
C TYR A 37 11.10 20.69 -0.43
N VAL A 38 11.39 22.00 -0.41
CA VAL A 38 12.50 22.58 -1.17
C VAL A 38 13.84 22.08 -0.65
N VAL A 39 14.04 22.06 0.68
CA VAL A 39 15.26 21.53 1.31
C VAL A 39 15.44 20.04 1.01
N SER A 40 14.36 19.27 1.12
CA SER A 40 14.38 17.82 0.82
C SER A 40 14.70 17.55 -0.65
N ASN A 41 14.12 18.32 -1.58
CA ASN A 41 14.47 18.27 -3.00
C ASN A 41 15.92 18.69 -3.24
N LEU A 42 16.44 19.69 -2.54
CA LEU A 42 17.83 20.13 -2.69
C LEU A 42 18.79 19.01 -2.27
N ILE A 43 18.54 18.36 -1.12
CA ILE A 43 19.31 17.21 -0.65
C ILE A 43 19.24 16.06 -1.66
N PHE A 44 18.06 15.79 -2.24
CA PHE A 44 17.89 14.77 -3.27
C PHE A 44 18.68 15.10 -4.54
N ASN A 45 18.64 16.36 -5.01
CA ASN A 45 19.39 16.82 -6.17
C ASN A 45 20.92 16.74 -5.93
N LEU A 46 21.38 17.05 -4.72
CA LEU A 46 22.78 16.88 -4.31
C LEU A 46 23.22 15.39 -4.33
N ARG A 47 22.31 14.45 -4.03
CA ARG A 47 22.55 13.01 -4.15
C ARG A 47 22.46 12.49 -5.59
N THR A 48 21.65 13.10 -6.46
CA THR A 48 21.61 12.72 -7.88
C THR A 48 22.90 13.05 -8.61
N LEU A 49 23.68 14.02 -8.12
CA LEU A 49 25.05 14.28 -8.60
C LEU A 49 25.96 13.08 -8.34
N ASP A 50 25.87 12.43 -7.17
CA ASP A 50 26.60 11.18 -6.89
C ASP A 50 26.19 10.07 -7.88
N VAL A 51 24.89 9.96 -8.18
CA VAL A 51 24.34 8.99 -9.14
C VAL A 51 24.78 9.30 -10.57
N GLN A 52 24.84 10.56 -10.98
CA GLN A 52 25.35 10.95 -12.31
C GLN A 52 26.84 10.67 -12.45
N LEU A 53 27.61 10.91 -11.40
CA LEU A 53 29.03 10.52 -11.33
C LEU A 53 29.17 8.99 -11.41
N LEU A 54 28.32 8.24 -10.70
CA LEU A 54 28.30 6.77 -10.75
C LEU A 54 27.82 6.21 -12.10
N CYS A 55 26.85 6.87 -12.74
CA CYS A 55 26.36 6.52 -14.07
C CYS A 55 27.41 6.73 -15.15
N SER A 56 28.36 7.67 -14.96
CA SER A 56 29.52 7.79 -15.85
C SER A 56 30.48 6.59 -15.78
N LEU A 57 30.40 5.81 -14.70
CA LEU A 57 31.16 4.58 -14.48
C LEU A 57 30.38 3.30 -14.83
N LEU A 58 29.07 3.40 -15.04
CA LEU A 58 28.19 2.28 -15.38
C LEU A 58 27.92 2.28 -16.89
N GLY A 59 27.98 1.10 -17.53
CA GLY A 59 27.56 0.95 -18.92
C GLY A 59 26.05 1.19 -19.05
N ILE A 60 25.65 2.38 -19.47
CA ILE A 60 24.24 2.76 -19.67
C ILE A 60 23.71 2.02 -20.90
N ILE A 61 22.72 1.15 -20.71
CA ILE A 61 21.98 0.54 -21.82
C ILE A 61 21.10 1.64 -22.44
N PRO A 62 21.17 1.87 -23.77
CA PRO A 62 20.40 2.91 -24.40
C PRO A 62 18.89 2.68 -24.21
N PRO A 63 18.09 3.75 -24.06
CA PRO A 63 16.64 3.63 -23.92
C PRO A 63 16.06 2.96 -25.16
N ALA A 64 15.08 2.07 -24.98
CA ALA A 64 14.46 1.32 -26.07
C ALA A 64 13.79 2.23 -27.13
N GLY A 65 13.60 3.52 -26.87
CA GLY A 65 12.99 4.48 -27.79
C GLY A 65 11.48 4.30 -27.98
N VAL A 66 10.87 3.32 -27.30
CA VAL A 66 9.45 3.00 -27.41
C VAL A 66 8.80 3.01 -26.04
N PHE A 67 7.56 3.50 -25.97
CA PHE A 67 6.77 3.48 -24.74
C PHE A 67 6.21 2.06 -24.49
N LEU A 68 6.95 1.26 -23.71
CA LEU A 68 6.63 -0.14 -23.40
C LEU A 68 5.18 -0.36 -22.92
N PRO A 69 4.60 0.43 -21.99
CA PRO A 69 3.24 0.22 -21.50
C PRO A 69 2.19 0.19 -22.63
N TRP A 70 2.36 1.02 -23.66
CA TRP A 70 1.43 1.05 -24.78
C TRP A 70 1.52 -0.20 -25.66
N ILE A 71 2.71 -0.78 -25.81
CA ILE A 71 2.88 -2.05 -26.52
C ILE A 71 2.22 -3.17 -25.73
N VAL A 72 2.42 -3.22 -24.41
CA VAL A 72 1.78 -4.20 -23.52
C VAL A 72 0.26 -4.10 -23.64
N LEU A 73 -0.31 -2.90 -23.52
CA LEU A 73 -1.76 -2.68 -23.66
C LEU A 73 -2.27 -3.13 -25.03
N LYS A 74 -1.64 -2.68 -26.12
CA LYS A 74 -2.03 -3.08 -27.49
C LYS A 74 -1.99 -4.59 -27.68
N CYS A 75 -0.92 -5.24 -27.20
CA CYS A 75 -0.76 -6.69 -27.30
C CYS A 75 -1.89 -7.42 -26.55
N VAL A 76 -2.14 -7.03 -25.29
CA VAL A 76 -3.20 -7.63 -24.46
C VAL A 76 -4.58 -7.40 -25.08
N PHE A 77 -4.92 -6.18 -25.50
CA PHE A 77 -6.22 -5.88 -26.11
C PHE A 77 -6.42 -6.61 -27.45
N SER A 78 -5.40 -6.66 -28.31
CA SER A 78 -5.44 -7.40 -29.58
C SER A 78 -5.66 -8.90 -29.34
N CYS A 79 -4.91 -9.49 -28.40
CA CYS A 79 -5.05 -10.90 -28.04
C CYS A 79 -6.45 -11.20 -27.47
N ILE A 80 -6.97 -10.37 -26.56
CA ILE A 80 -8.31 -10.53 -25.99
C ILE A 80 -9.38 -10.44 -27.07
N PHE A 81 -9.29 -9.45 -27.95
CA PHE A 81 -10.27 -9.27 -29.03
C PHE A 81 -10.29 -10.48 -29.97
N LYS A 82 -9.12 -10.96 -30.42
CA LYS A 82 -8.99 -12.15 -31.26
C LYS A 82 -9.47 -13.42 -30.54
N TYR A 83 -9.15 -13.58 -29.25
CA TYR A 83 -9.56 -14.71 -28.41
C TYR A 83 -11.09 -14.84 -28.31
N PHE A 84 -11.81 -13.72 -28.14
CA PHE A 84 -13.27 -13.73 -28.14
C PHE A 84 -13.86 -13.87 -29.54
N ALA A 85 -13.26 -13.23 -30.56
CA ALA A 85 -13.73 -13.33 -31.95
C ALA A 85 -13.65 -14.76 -32.52
N ASP A 86 -12.64 -15.53 -32.13
CA ASP A 86 -12.45 -16.92 -32.58
C ASP A 86 -13.10 -17.97 -31.63
N GLY A 87 -13.83 -17.53 -30.60
CA GLY A 87 -14.55 -18.43 -29.71
C GLY A 87 -13.65 -19.25 -28.78
N ARG A 88 -12.48 -18.72 -28.38
CA ARG A 88 -11.58 -19.28 -27.35
C ARG A 88 -10.94 -20.62 -27.70
N LYS A 89 -10.63 -20.85 -28.99
CA LYS A 89 -10.03 -22.11 -29.47
C LYS A 89 -8.56 -22.30 -29.09
N LYS A 90 -7.82 -21.22 -28.84
CA LYS A 90 -6.39 -21.21 -28.51
C LYS A 90 -6.14 -20.50 -27.18
N GLU A 91 -4.95 -20.69 -26.59
CA GLU A 91 -4.56 -19.88 -25.44
C GLU A 91 -4.50 -18.38 -25.79
N LEU A 92 -4.80 -17.52 -24.81
CA LEU A 92 -4.98 -16.07 -25.02
C LEU A 92 -3.80 -15.42 -25.76
N PHE A 93 -2.57 -15.72 -25.36
CA PHE A 93 -1.36 -15.08 -25.93
C PHE A 93 -0.85 -15.74 -27.21
N GLU A 94 -1.42 -16.85 -27.66
CA GLU A 94 -1.07 -17.45 -28.96
C GLU A 94 -1.49 -16.57 -30.13
N TYR A 95 -2.53 -15.75 -29.96
CA TYR A 95 -3.02 -14.82 -30.99
C TYR A 95 -2.06 -13.65 -31.29
N GLY A 96 -0.99 -13.50 -30.52
CA GLY A 96 0.04 -12.48 -30.70
C GLY A 96 1.33 -12.97 -31.36
N ILE A 97 1.47 -14.27 -31.63
CA ILE A 97 2.72 -14.89 -32.15
C ILE A 97 3.18 -14.27 -33.47
N ASP A 98 2.24 -13.89 -34.34
CA ASP A 98 2.55 -13.31 -35.65
C ASP A 98 2.96 -11.82 -35.57
N ASP A 99 2.54 -11.13 -34.50
CA ASP A 99 2.67 -9.68 -34.35
C ASP A 99 3.87 -9.27 -33.47
N TYR A 100 4.37 -10.17 -32.62
CA TYR A 100 5.35 -9.87 -31.56
C TYR A 100 6.40 -10.96 -31.40
N THR A 101 7.57 -10.60 -30.85
CA THR A 101 8.63 -11.58 -30.57
C THR A 101 8.19 -12.55 -29.46
N PRO A 102 8.66 -13.82 -29.49
CA PRO A 102 8.31 -14.81 -28.45
C PRO A 102 8.68 -14.35 -27.04
N GLN A 103 9.82 -13.66 -26.89
CA GLN A 103 10.26 -13.10 -25.61
C GLN A 103 9.28 -12.02 -25.11
N MET A 104 8.87 -11.09 -25.98
CA MET A 104 7.94 -10.03 -25.60
C MET A 104 6.58 -10.62 -25.19
N LEU A 105 6.07 -11.61 -25.93
CA LEU A 105 4.81 -12.29 -25.60
C LEU A 105 4.87 -12.99 -24.25
N ALA A 106 5.98 -13.68 -23.96
CA ALA A 106 6.18 -14.31 -22.66
C ALA A 106 6.18 -13.29 -21.51
N GLU A 107 6.90 -12.18 -21.67
CA GLU A 107 6.96 -11.12 -20.65
C GLU A 107 5.61 -10.38 -20.51
N VAL A 108 4.87 -10.16 -21.59
CA VAL A 108 3.51 -9.58 -21.56
C VAL A 108 2.54 -10.54 -20.87
N ARG A 109 2.63 -11.85 -21.13
CA ARG A 109 1.84 -12.88 -20.42
C ARG A 109 2.12 -12.84 -18.93
N GLU A 110 3.39 -12.79 -18.53
CA GLU A 110 3.78 -12.69 -17.12
C GLU A 110 3.19 -11.44 -16.44
N VAL A 111 3.29 -10.27 -17.09
CA VAL A 111 2.71 -9.02 -16.58
C VAL A 111 1.19 -9.13 -16.44
N ALA A 112 0.50 -9.65 -17.45
CA ALA A 112 -0.95 -9.79 -17.43
C ALA A 112 -1.42 -10.78 -16.36
N THR A 113 -0.77 -11.94 -16.23
CA THR A 113 -1.09 -12.94 -15.20
C THR A 113 -0.81 -12.41 -13.79
N MET A 114 0.29 -11.67 -13.60
CA MET A 114 0.60 -10.99 -12.34
C MET A 114 -0.44 -9.90 -12.02
N PHE A 115 -0.84 -9.10 -13.00
CA PHE A 115 -1.83 -8.03 -12.84
C PHE A 115 -3.19 -8.55 -12.35
N VAL A 116 -3.64 -9.72 -12.84
CA VAL A 116 -4.89 -10.36 -12.38
C VAL A 116 -4.87 -10.64 -10.87
N VAL A 117 -3.72 -11.05 -10.33
CA VAL A 117 -3.55 -11.28 -8.88
C VAL A 117 -3.67 -9.99 -8.07
N LEU A 118 -3.31 -8.86 -8.66
CA LEU A 118 -3.36 -7.55 -8.01
C LEU A 118 -4.73 -6.87 -8.08
N LEU A 119 -5.71 -7.41 -8.81
CA LEU A 119 -7.03 -6.79 -8.95
C LEU A 119 -7.75 -6.50 -7.61
N PRO A 120 -7.58 -7.29 -6.54
CA PRO A 120 -8.13 -6.95 -5.22
C PRO A 120 -7.32 -5.90 -4.43
N ALA A 121 -6.08 -5.59 -4.86
CA ALA A 121 -5.20 -4.66 -4.15
C ALA A 121 -5.74 -3.22 -4.00
N PRO A 122 -6.49 -2.64 -4.97
CA PRO A 122 -7.14 -1.35 -4.77
C PRO A 122 -8.05 -1.30 -3.54
N ILE A 123 -8.74 -2.39 -3.19
CA ILE A 123 -9.60 -2.42 -1.99
C ILE A 123 -8.75 -2.42 -0.71
N PHE A 124 -7.59 -3.07 -0.73
CA PHE A 124 -6.62 -2.94 0.36
C PHE A 124 -6.19 -1.49 0.53
N TRP A 125 -5.76 -0.81 -0.54
CA TRP A 125 -5.31 0.59 -0.49
C TRP A 125 -6.42 1.56 -0.09
N MET A 126 -7.64 1.31 -0.57
CA MET A 126 -8.83 2.06 -0.19
C MET A 126 -9.04 2.06 1.34
N ALA A 127 -8.89 0.91 1.97
CA ALA A 127 -9.01 0.80 3.43
C ALA A 127 -7.74 1.31 4.13
N TYR A 128 -6.57 0.87 3.68
CA TYR A 128 -5.29 1.15 4.32
C TYR A 128 -5.04 2.64 4.47
N ASP A 129 -5.09 3.43 3.38
CA ASP A 129 -4.71 4.86 3.39
C ASP A 129 -5.64 5.75 4.24
N GLN A 130 -6.73 5.20 4.77
CA GLN A 130 -7.59 5.89 5.74
C GLN A 130 -6.97 6.06 7.13
N TYR A 131 -5.86 5.37 7.43
CA TYR A 131 -5.09 5.61 8.66
C TYR A 131 -4.60 7.07 8.78
N GLY A 132 -4.44 7.75 7.64
CA GLY A 132 -4.07 9.16 7.53
C GLY A 132 -5.24 10.10 7.25
N SER A 133 -6.49 9.67 7.44
CA SER A 133 -7.67 10.53 7.30
C SER A 133 -8.78 10.20 8.30
N THR A 134 -9.59 9.18 8.06
CA THR A 134 -10.73 8.87 8.95
C THR A 134 -10.29 8.42 10.35
N PHE A 135 -9.10 7.83 10.48
CA PHE A 135 -8.51 7.52 11.79
C PHE A 135 -8.13 8.80 12.54
N GLN A 136 -7.62 9.81 11.83
CA GLN A 136 -7.33 11.14 12.41
C GLN A 136 -8.62 11.81 12.90
N ASN A 137 -9.69 11.78 12.09
CA ASN A 137 -11.00 12.31 12.49
C ASN A 137 -11.57 11.63 13.76
N GLN A 138 -11.28 10.35 13.98
CA GLN A 138 -11.63 9.67 15.23
C GLN A 138 -10.69 10.09 16.37
N TYR A 139 -9.41 10.35 16.10
CA TYR A 139 -8.46 10.77 17.12
C TYR A 139 -8.81 12.14 17.71
N ASP A 140 -9.43 13.04 16.95
CA ASP A 140 -9.98 14.31 17.47
C ASP A 140 -11.04 14.12 18.57
N GLN A 141 -11.66 12.93 18.64
CA GLN A 141 -12.63 12.55 19.67
C GLN A 141 -11.98 11.90 20.90
N LEU A 142 -10.66 11.75 20.90
CA LEU A 142 -9.88 11.16 22.00
C LEU A 142 -9.07 12.23 22.74
N ALA A 143 -8.76 11.96 24.00
CA ALA A 143 -7.80 12.76 24.75
C ALA A 143 -6.39 12.55 24.18
N TYR A 144 -5.73 13.64 23.80
CA TYR A 144 -4.42 13.58 23.17
C TYR A 144 -3.35 13.00 24.09
N ILE A 145 -2.43 12.22 23.50
CA ILE A 145 -1.28 11.67 24.20
C ILE A 145 -0.25 12.78 24.39
N LYS A 146 0.19 13.00 25.64
CA LYS A 146 1.21 13.99 25.98
C LYS A 146 2.50 13.33 26.47
N PHE A 147 3.62 13.70 25.88
CA PHE A 147 4.97 13.34 26.30
C PHE A 147 5.74 14.60 26.71
N GLY A 148 5.62 14.98 27.98
CA GLY A 148 6.20 16.25 28.47
C GLY A 148 5.58 17.44 27.73
N SER A 149 6.38 18.16 26.95
CA SER A 149 5.94 19.31 26.15
C SER A 149 5.43 18.95 24.75
N VAL A 150 5.57 17.69 24.32
CA VAL A 150 5.11 17.24 22.99
C VAL A 150 3.72 16.63 23.14
N GLU A 151 2.77 17.16 22.37
CA GLU A 151 1.41 16.63 22.28
C GLU A 151 1.23 15.94 20.92
N ILE A 152 0.69 14.73 20.95
CA ILE A 152 0.30 14.01 19.73
C ILE A 152 -1.14 14.41 19.44
N ASP A 153 -1.29 15.33 18.50
CA ASP A 153 -2.58 15.74 17.93
C ASP A 153 -3.03 14.79 16.81
N SER A 154 -4.21 15.05 16.25
CA SER A 154 -4.77 14.29 15.13
C SER A 154 -3.87 14.29 13.89
N SER A 155 -3.22 15.41 13.57
CA SER A 155 -2.32 15.52 12.42
C SER A 155 -1.07 14.63 12.53
N THR A 156 -0.55 14.49 13.74
CA THR A 156 0.66 13.72 14.06
C THR A 156 0.36 12.26 14.43
N SER A 157 -0.90 11.91 14.72
CA SER A 157 -1.31 10.55 15.11
C SER A 157 -0.97 9.48 14.06
N SER A 158 -1.01 9.81 12.76
CA SER A 158 -0.66 8.90 11.67
C SER A 158 0.81 8.45 11.68
N ASN A 159 1.69 9.20 12.36
CA ASN A 159 3.10 8.84 12.53
C ASN A 159 3.29 7.54 13.32
N TRP A 160 2.30 7.08 14.09
CA TRP A 160 2.36 5.78 14.76
C TRP A 160 2.62 4.65 13.77
N ASN A 161 1.94 4.63 12.62
CA ASN A 161 2.19 3.64 11.57
C ASN A 161 3.67 3.69 11.12
N THR A 162 4.18 4.87 10.79
CA THR A 162 5.56 5.05 10.32
C THR A 162 6.60 4.59 11.35
N ILE A 163 6.39 4.92 12.64
CA ILE A 163 7.23 4.46 13.75
C ILE A 163 7.21 2.93 13.83
N PHE A 164 6.02 2.33 13.75
CA PHE A 164 5.88 0.88 13.76
C PHE A 164 6.61 0.23 12.60
N ILE A 165 6.52 0.74 11.37
CA ILE A 165 7.23 0.12 10.26
C ILE A 165 8.75 0.12 10.47
N ILE A 166 9.32 1.23 10.96
CA ILE A 166 10.76 1.34 11.21
C ILE A 166 11.22 0.28 12.21
N VAL A 167 10.44 0.05 13.27
CA VAL A 167 10.76 -0.92 14.32
C VAL A 167 10.44 -2.35 13.87
N LEU A 168 9.31 -2.56 13.21
CA LEU A 168 8.78 -3.89 12.89
C LEU A 168 9.46 -4.52 11.67
N ILE A 169 9.87 -3.78 10.64
CA ILE A 169 10.58 -4.37 9.49
C ILE A 169 11.79 -5.25 9.91
N PRO A 170 12.75 -4.76 10.72
CA PRO A 170 13.88 -5.59 11.14
C PRO A 170 13.42 -6.76 12.01
N ILE A 171 12.41 -6.57 12.86
CA ILE A 171 11.84 -7.66 13.68
C ILE A 171 11.24 -8.74 12.77
N PHE A 172 10.51 -8.35 11.73
CA PHE A 172 9.89 -9.28 10.79
C PHE A 172 10.94 -10.08 10.03
N ASN A 173 11.98 -9.42 9.52
CA ASN A 173 13.03 -10.06 8.74
C ASN A 173 13.92 -10.99 9.58
N ILE A 174 14.26 -10.62 10.82
CA ILE A 174 15.20 -11.38 11.66
C ILE A 174 14.48 -12.48 12.45
N TRP A 175 13.28 -12.19 12.96
CA TRP A 175 12.60 -13.06 13.92
C TRP A 175 11.31 -13.66 13.38
N VAL A 176 10.38 -12.84 12.88
CA VAL A 176 9.01 -13.31 12.56
C VAL A 176 8.99 -14.24 11.35
N TYR A 177 9.57 -13.83 10.21
CA TYR A 177 9.56 -14.67 9.01
C TYR A 177 10.30 -15.99 9.22
N PRO A 178 11.53 -16.01 9.78
CA PRO A 178 12.22 -17.28 10.04
C PRO A 178 11.46 -18.18 11.02
N PHE A 179 10.80 -17.60 12.03
CA PHE A 179 9.98 -18.37 12.97
C PHE A 179 8.77 -19.01 12.30
N ILE A 180 8.02 -18.25 11.50
CA ILE A 180 6.86 -18.76 10.76
C ILE A 180 7.29 -19.85 9.79
N GLU A 181 8.36 -19.61 9.03
CA GLU A 181 8.87 -20.56 8.04
C GLU A 181 9.33 -21.86 8.69
N LYS A 182 9.97 -21.79 9.87
CA LYS A 182 10.37 -22.96 10.64
C LYS A 182 9.18 -23.75 11.19
N ARG A 183 8.08 -23.09 11.58
CA ARG A 183 6.95 -23.73 12.28
C ARG A 183 5.82 -24.19 11.35
N PHE A 184 5.55 -23.45 10.28
CA PHE A 184 4.40 -23.62 9.40
C PHE A 184 4.78 -23.90 7.94
N GLY A 185 6.08 -23.91 7.62
CA GLY A 185 6.58 -24.11 6.26
C GLY A 185 6.61 -22.81 5.45
N ASN A 186 6.79 -22.92 4.13
CA ASN A 186 7.06 -21.77 3.26
C ASN A 186 5.94 -20.71 3.30
N PHE A 187 6.22 -19.59 3.95
CA PHE A 187 5.32 -18.43 3.97
C PHE A 187 5.54 -17.59 2.70
N LYS A 188 4.90 -17.99 1.59
CA LYS A 188 5.10 -17.37 0.28
C LYS A 188 4.57 -15.93 0.23
N LEU A 189 5.00 -15.16 -0.78
CA LEU A 189 4.66 -13.73 -0.89
C LEU A 189 3.13 -13.48 -0.96
N LEU A 190 2.40 -14.29 -1.75
CA LEU A 190 0.95 -14.18 -1.85
C LEU A 190 0.22 -14.58 -0.55
N ASP A 191 0.81 -15.47 0.27
CA ASP A 191 0.28 -15.77 1.61
C ASP A 191 0.40 -14.58 2.55
N ARG A 192 1.56 -13.93 2.52
CA ARG A 192 1.80 -12.72 3.31
C ARG A 192 0.78 -11.64 2.97
N MET A 193 0.55 -11.40 1.68
CA MET A 193 -0.46 -10.44 1.23
C MET A 193 -1.87 -10.81 1.73
N LEU A 194 -2.28 -12.08 1.65
CA LEU A 194 -3.57 -12.51 2.17
C LEU A 194 -3.74 -12.19 3.67
N VAL A 195 -2.72 -12.49 4.47
CA VAL A 195 -2.71 -12.18 5.92
C VAL A 195 -2.75 -10.67 6.15
N GLY A 196 -2.06 -9.88 5.33
CA GLY A 196 -2.12 -8.42 5.37
C GLY A 196 -3.54 -7.89 5.15
N MET A 197 -4.26 -8.39 4.13
CA MET A 197 -5.66 -8.01 3.90
C MET A 197 -6.57 -8.38 5.08
N PHE A 198 -6.37 -9.57 5.65
CA PHE A 198 -7.10 -10.00 6.85
C PHE A 198 -6.86 -9.06 8.03
N LEU A 199 -5.60 -8.72 8.32
CA LEU A 199 -5.24 -7.85 9.44
C LEU A 199 -5.77 -6.42 9.26
N THR A 200 -5.76 -5.87 8.04
CA THR A 200 -6.39 -4.57 7.80
C THR A 200 -7.89 -4.63 8.10
N SER A 201 -8.59 -5.74 7.79
CA SER A 201 -10.01 -5.89 8.16
C SER A 201 -10.19 -5.93 9.68
N VAL A 202 -9.33 -6.64 10.40
CA VAL A 202 -9.30 -6.65 11.87
C VAL A 202 -9.03 -5.26 12.45
N ALA A 203 -8.16 -4.47 11.84
CA ALA A 203 -7.91 -3.09 12.27
C ALA A 203 -9.17 -2.21 12.14
N PHE A 204 -9.93 -2.35 11.05
CA PHE A 204 -11.19 -1.64 10.85
C PHE A 204 -12.30 -2.11 11.80
N ILE A 205 -12.32 -3.39 12.17
CA ILE A 205 -13.21 -3.87 13.25
C ILE A 205 -12.79 -3.23 14.57
N SER A 206 -11.49 -3.21 14.86
CA SER A 206 -10.95 -2.65 16.11
C SER A 206 -11.26 -1.16 16.24
N ILE A 207 -11.12 -0.39 15.17
CA ILE A 207 -11.43 1.05 15.17
C ILE A 207 -12.94 1.33 15.23
N GLY A 208 -13.77 0.47 14.65
CA GLY A 208 -15.22 0.53 14.80
C GLY A 208 -15.68 0.24 16.24
N ILE A 209 -15.02 -0.72 16.91
CA ILE A 209 -15.25 -0.99 18.34
C ILE A 209 -14.82 0.21 19.18
N LEU A 210 -13.66 0.80 18.88
CA LEU A 210 -13.19 2.02 19.55
C LEU A 210 -14.19 3.17 19.38
N GLN A 211 -14.74 3.35 18.17
CA GLN A 211 -15.78 4.34 17.92
C GLN A 211 -17.00 4.13 18.80
N LYS A 212 -17.44 2.89 18.95
CA LYS A 212 -18.58 2.57 19.83
C LYS A 212 -18.32 3.03 21.27
N PHE A 213 -17.12 2.79 21.81
CA PHE A 213 -16.77 3.23 23.16
C PHE A 213 -16.70 4.76 23.28
N ILE A 214 -16.25 5.45 22.23
CA ILE A 214 -16.27 6.91 22.16
C ILE A 214 -17.71 7.43 22.19
N ASP A 215 -18.58 6.89 21.34
CA ASP A 215 -19.98 7.30 21.23
C ASP A 215 -20.74 7.04 22.55
N ASP A 216 -20.50 5.90 23.20
CA ASP A 216 -21.11 5.53 24.48
C ASP A 216 -20.58 6.38 25.66
N SER A 217 -19.42 7.04 25.54
CA SER A 217 -18.81 7.84 26.62
C SER A 217 -19.55 9.15 26.92
N GLY A 218 -20.35 9.66 25.97
CA GLY A 218 -21.12 10.90 26.10
C GLY A 218 -20.29 12.15 26.42
N SER A 219 -18.97 12.11 26.21
CA SER A 219 -18.02 13.12 26.70
C SER A 219 -17.55 14.11 25.61
N LEU A 220 -18.14 14.03 24.42
CA LEU A 220 -17.79 14.85 23.27
C LEU A 220 -18.52 16.20 23.30
N VAL A 221 -17.86 17.23 22.77
CA VAL A 221 -18.38 18.58 22.58
C VAL A 221 -18.47 18.89 21.09
N LEU A 222 -19.43 19.74 20.70
CA LEU A 222 -19.53 20.24 19.33
C LEU A 222 -18.48 21.33 19.11
N ASP A 223 -17.60 21.12 18.14
CA ASP A 223 -16.66 22.13 17.69
C ASP A 223 -17.40 23.18 16.84
N PRO A 224 -17.40 24.48 17.25
CA PRO A 224 -18.09 25.53 16.51
C PRO A 224 -17.51 25.79 15.12
N GLU A 225 -16.24 25.45 14.85
CA GLU A 225 -15.60 25.69 13.55
C GLU A 225 -15.87 24.57 12.54
N SER A 226 -15.63 23.31 12.92
CA SER A 226 -15.79 22.16 12.03
C SER A 226 -17.20 21.55 12.05
N ASN A 227 -18.04 21.93 13.03
CA ASN A 227 -19.32 21.27 13.33
C ASN A 227 -19.18 19.75 13.54
N ALA A 228 -18.01 19.32 14.00
CA ALA A 228 -17.71 17.94 14.35
C ALA A 228 -17.79 17.75 15.87
N LEU A 229 -18.07 16.51 16.30
CA LEU A 229 -17.95 16.13 17.70
C LEU A 229 -16.48 15.84 17.99
N ILE A 230 -15.92 16.49 19.01
CA ILE A 230 -14.51 16.36 19.41
C ILE A 230 -14.39 16.20 20.93
N CYS A 231 -13.21 15.79 21.40
CA CYS A 231 -12.88 15.81 22.82
C CYS A 231 -12.48 17.22 23.27
N ASP A 232 -12.98 17.67 24.43
CA ASP A 232 -12.47 18.87 25.09
C ASP A 232 -11.07 18.62 25.66
N GLN A 233 -10.04 19.06 24.93
CA GLN A 233 -8.64 18.91 25.33
C GLN A 233 -8.27 19.75 26.57
N ALA A 234 -9.11 20.70 27.00
CA ALA A 234 -8.94 21.40 28.28
C ALA A 234 -9.36 20.53 29.48
N ASN A 235 -10.29 19.59 29.27
CA ASN A 235 -10.76 18.64 30.28
C ASN A 235 -10.67 17.18 29.78
N PRO A 236 -9.45 16.70 29.44
CA PRO A 236 -9.27 15.42 28.74
C PRO A 236 -9.66 14.21 29.58
N GLY A 237 -9.76 14.35 30.92
CA GLY A 237 -10.11 13.26 31.83
C GLY A 237 -11.53 12.71 31.66
N LYS A 238 -12.39 13.37 30.88
CA LYS A 238 -13.72 12.86 30.51
C LYS A 238 -13.69 11.98 29.25
N CYS A 239 -12.74 12.23 28.34
CA CYS A 239 -12.64 11.50 27.09
C CYS A 239 -11.84 10.21 27.24
N LEU A 240 -12.04 9.30 26.30
CA LEU A 240 -11.20 8.12 26.19
C LEU A 240 -9.78 8.50 25.73
N SER A 241 -8.76 7.82 26.26
CA SER A 241 -7.37 8.14 25.94
C SER A 241 -7.00 7.77 24.50
N GLY A 242 -6.24 8.63 23.83
CA GLY A 242 -5.66 8.40 22.50
C GLY A 242 -4.81 7.13 22.40
N TRP A 243 -4.30 6.60 23.53
CA TRP A 243 -3.55 5.34 23.57
C TRP A 243 -4.33 4.15 23.01
N TRP A 244 -5.67 4.16 23.09
CA TRP A 244 -6.47 3.08 22.53
C TRP A 244 -6.37 2.97 21.01
N GLN A 245 -6.10 4.08 20.31
CA GLN A 245 -5.94 4.07 18.86
C GLN A 245 -4.56 3.57 18.41
N VAL A 246 -3.59 3.49 19.31
CA VAL A 246 -2.27 2.91 19.00
C VAL A 246 -2.39 1.43 18.61
N ILE A 247 -3.40 0.71 19.11
CA ILE A 247 -3.67 -0.69 18.79
C ILE A 247 -4.05 -0.88 17.31
N PRO A 248 -5.08 -0.22 16.75
CA PRO A 248 -5.37 -0.34 15.32
C PRO A 248 -4.23 0.16 14.43
N TYR A 249 -3.47 1.20 14.82
CA TYR A 249 -2.27 1.62 14.10
C TYR A 249 -1.19 0.54 14.04
N PHE A 250 -0.99 -0.19 15.14
CA PHE A 250 -0.05 -1.32 15.19
C PHE A 250 -0.49 -2.43 14.23
N ILE A 251 -1.77 -2.79 14.24
CA ILE A 251 -2.33 -3.82 13.35
C ILE A 251 -2.17 -3.39 11.87
N ILE A 252 -2.46 -2.12 11.55
CA ILE A 252 -2.24 -1.55 10.20
C ILE A 252 -0.76 -1.62 9.80
N GLY A 253 0.16 -1.27 10.69
CA GLY A 253 1.61 -1.36 10.42
C GLY A 253 2.08 -2.79 10.14
N VAL A 254 1.57 -3.78 10.87
CA VAL A 254 1.84 -5.19 10.56
C VAL A 254 1.23 -5.60 9.21
N ALA A 255 -0.01 -5.17 8.94
CA ALA A 255 -0.69 -5.48 7.71
C ALA A 255 0.03 -4.92 6.47
N GLU A 256 0.57 -3.70 6.57
CA GLU A 256 1.39 -3.08 5.54
C GLU A 256 2.67 -3.86 5.23
N ILE A 257 3.39 -4.28 6.27
CA ILE A 257 4.62 -5.07 6.10
C ILE A 257 4.31 -6.35 5.32
N LEU A 258 3.19 -7.00 5.64
CA LEU A 258 2.78 -8.24 5.01
C LEU A 258 2.24 -8.03 3.59
N PHE A 259 1.48 -6.97 3.33
CA PHE A 259 0.86 -6.72 2.03
C PHE A 259 1.75 -5.91 1.08
N SER A 260 2.21 -4.73 1.50
CA SER A 260 2.88 -3.77 0.64
C SER A 260 4.29 -4.23 0.26
N ILE A 261 5.09 -4.65 1.24
CA ILE A 261 6.48 -5.09 0.99
C ILE A 261 6.48 -6.40 0.18
N SER A 262 5.64 -7.35 0.56
CA SER A 262 5.54 -8.63 -0.15
C SER A 262 4.95 -8.45 -1.56
N GLY A 263 3.95 -7.59 -1.71
CA GLY A 263 3.33 -7.28 -3.00
C GLY A 263 4.32 -6.64 -3.95
N LEU A 264 5.07 -5.64 -3.51
CA LEU A 264 6.11 -5.04 -4.35
C LEU A 264 7.17 -6.08 -4.76
N ASN A 265 7.67 -6.89 -3.82
CA ASN A 265 8.63 -7.96 -4.12
C ASN A 265 8.06 -9.00 -5.11
N PHE A 266 6.78 -9.35 -4.96
CA PHE A 266 6.07 -10.24 -5.89
C PHE A 266 6.01 -9.65 -7.29
N THR A 267 5.58 -8.39 -7.44
CA THR A 267 5.51 -7.74 -8.75
C THR A 267 6.87 -7.68 -9.45
N TYR A 268 7.95 -7.47 -8.72
CA TYR A 268 9.31 -7.43 -9.27
C TYR A 268 9.88 -8.80 -9.67
N SER A 269 9.49 -9.87 -8.97
CA SER A 269 10.03 -11.22 -9.17
C SER A 269 9.29 -12.02 -10.24
N GLU A 270 8.01 -11.72 -10.46
CA GLU A 270 7.17 -12.46 -11.40
C GLU A 270 7.26 -12.01 -12.86
N VAL A 271 7.87 -10.84 -13.13
CA VAL A 271 7.97 -10.27 -14.48
C VAL A 271 9.37 -10.41 -15.08
N GLY A 272 9.47 -10.30 -16.41
CA GLY A 272 10.74 -10.22 -17.14
C GLY A 272 11.55 -8.97 -16.80
N SER A 273 12.85 -8.99 -17.09
CA SER A 273 13.75 -7.87 -16.77
C SER A 273 13.38 -6.58 -17.49
N SER A 274 12.83 -6.67 -18.70
CA SER A 274 12.39 -5.50 -19.47
C SER A 274 11.11 -4.85 -18.90
N MET A 275 10.28 -5.64 -18.19
CA MET A 275 8.94 -5.24 -17.74
C MET A 275 8.88 -4.77 -16.29
N LYS A 276 10.01 -4.79 -15.55
CA LYS A 276 10.04 -4.36 -14.14
C LYS A 276 9.48 -2.94 -13.93
N ALA A 277 9.81 -2.00 -14.82
CA ALA A 277 9.30 -0.64 -14.73
C ALA A 277 7.77 -0.57 -14.97
N VAL A 278 7.26 -1.32 -15.95
CA VAL A 278 5.82 -1.44 -16.21
C VAL A 278 5.12 -2.03 -14.99
N SER A 279 5.69 -3.07 -14.39
CA SER A 279 5.16 -3.69 -13.18
C SER A 279 5.05 -2.73 -12.00
N SER A 280 6.09 -1.94 -11.72
CA SER A 280 6.05 -0.92 -10.67
C SER A 280 5.00 0.16 -10.94
N SER A 281 4.84 0.56 -12.21
CA SER A 281 3.80 1.52 -12.59
C SER A 281 2.39 0.99 -12.37
N LEU A 282 2.15 -0.30 -12.64
CA LEU A 282 0.87 -0.97 -12.38
C LEU A 282 0.59 -1.08 -10.88
N TRP A 283 1.61 -1.32 -10.06
CA TRP A 283 1.46 -1.29 -8.59
C TRP A 283 1.00 0.08 -8.09
N LEU A 284 1.65 1.15 -8.52
CA LEU A 284 1.26 2.52 -8.17
C LEU A 284 -0.12 2.90 -8.72
N LEU A 285 -0.50 2.35 -9.88
CA LEU A 285 -1.87 2.49 -10.40
C LEU A 285 -2.89 1.85 -9.45
N MET A 286 -2.60 0.67 -8.87
CA MET A 286 -3.50 0.05 -7.89
C MET A 286 -3.66 0.90 -6.63
N VAL A 287 -2.58 1.54 -6.17
CA VAL A 287 -2.62 2.49 -5.05
C VAL A 287 -3.51 3.70 -5.40
N SER A 288 -3.33 4.26 -6.59
CA SER A 288 -4.13 5.39 -7.08
C SER A 288 -5.62 5.06 -7.18
N ILE A 289 -5.96 3.89 -7.75
CA ILE A 289 -7.35 3.41 -7.82
C ILE A 289 -7.93 3.24 -6.41
N GLY A 290 -7.16 2.67 -5.47
CA GLY A 290 -7.59 2.52 -4.08
C GLY A 290 -7.90 3.86 -3.41
N ASN A 291 -7.00 4.84 -3.55
CA ASN A 291 -7.22 6.18 -3.00
C ASN A 291 -8.41 6.91 -3.65
N PHE A 292 -8.63 6.71 -4.95
CA PHE A 292 -9.83 7.21 -5.60
C PHE A 292 -11.10 6.58 -5.02
N LEU A 293 -11.10 5.26 -4.76
CA LEU A 293 -12.20 4.57 -4.09
C LEU A 293 -12.43 5.11 -2.68
N THR A 294 -11.38 5.46 -1.92
CA THR A 294 -11.48 6.07 -0.59
C THR A 294 -12.34 7.33 -0.63
N VAL A 295 -12.12 8.20 -1.61
CA VAL A 295 -12.91 9.43 -1.78
C VAL A 295 -14.37 9.11 -2.10
N LEU A 296 -14.64 8.10 -2.94
CA LEU A 296 -16.00 7.71 -3.28
C LEU A 296 -16.78 7.20 -2.07
N ILE A 297 -16.17 6.35 -1.25
CA ILE A 297 -16.83 5.80 -0.06
C ILE A 297 -16.94 6.82 1.07
N ALA A 298 -16.06 7.83 1.13
CA ALA A 298 -16.07 8.85 2.18
C ALA A 298 -17.39 9.64 2.24
N VAL A 299 -18.14 9.72 1.13
CA VAL A 299 -19.48 10.32 1.08
C VAL A 299 -20.45 9.62 2.04
N TRP A 300 -20.25 8.32 2.31
CA TRP A 300 -21.08 7.55 3.24
C TRP A 300 -20.72 7.76 4.71
N TYR A 301 -19.59 8.41 5.01
CA TYR A 301 -19.12 8.61 6.39
C TYR A 301 -20.17 9.33 7.26
N LYS A 302 -20.73 10.43 6.76
CA LYS A 302 -21.75 11.21 7.47
C LYS A 302 -23.10 10.50 7.54
N THR A 303 -23.49 9.78 6.49
CA THR A 303 -24.80 9.12 6.39
C THR A 303 -24.89 7.85 7.23
N LEU A 304 -23.82 7.04 7.26
CA LEU A 304 -23.77 5.79 8.03
C LEU A 304 -23.38 6.02 9.50
N GLY A 305 -22.72 7.14 9.78
CA GLY A 305 -22.02 7.38 11.03
C GLY A 305 -20.65 6.68 11.06
N PRO A 306 -19.67 7.19 11.84
CA PRO A 306 -18.30 6.69 11.85
C PRO A 306 -18.19 5.19 12.15
N GLN A 307 -18.95 4.70 13.14
CA GLN A 307 -18.90 3.28 13.55
C GLN A 307 -19.29 2.35 12.40
N ASN A 308 -20.45 2.57 11.77
CA ASN A 308 -20.93 1.72 10.67
C ASN A 308 -20.06 1.87 9.43
N PHE A 309 -19.53 3.07 9.18
CA PHE A 309 -18.58 3.30 8.09
C PHE A 309 -17.33 2.42 8.23
N PHE A 310 -16.75 2.32 9.44
CA PHE A 310 -15.61 1.43 9.67
C PHE A 310 -15.96 -0.05 9.46
N TYR A 311 -17.14 -0.50 9.87
CA TYR A 311 -17.59 -1.88 9.63
C TYR A 311 -17.87 -2.18 8.15
N VAL A 312 -18.41 -1.23 7.39
CA VAL A 312 -18.58 -1.38 5.94
C VAL A 312 -17.23 -1.53 5.25
N ASN A 313 -16.22 -0.72 5.63
CA ASN A 313 -14.85 -0.88 5.13
C ASN A 313 -14.27 -2.25 5.47
N ALA A 314 -14.43 -2.72 6.72
CA ALA A 314 -13.99 -4.06 7.12
C ALA A 314 -14.63 -5.16 6.27
N ALA A 315 -15.93 -5.05 5.99
CA ALA A 315 -16.69 -6.02 5.19
C ALA A 315 -16.28 -6.02 3.71
N LEU A 316 -16.11 -4.84 3.09
CA LEU A 316 -15.62 -4.71 1.71
C LEU A 316 -14.23 -5.33 1.56
N LEU A 317 -13.34 -5.05 2.51
CA LEU A 317 -12.01 -5.60 2.52
C LEU A 317 -11.99 -7.12 2.75
N PHE A 318 -12.84 -7.64 3.65
CA PHE A 318 -12.98 -9.08 3.85
C PHE A 318 -13.50 -9.78 2.59
N GLY A 319 -14.46 -9.17 1.89
CA GLY A 319 -14.92 -9.65 0.58
C GLY A 319 -13.80 -9.69 -0.46
N ALA A 320 -13.01 -8.62 -0.56
CA ALA A 320 -11.84 -8.58 -1.45
C ALA A 320 -10.77 -9.60 -1.08
N MET A 321 -10.56 -9.85 0.22
CA MET A 321 -9.66 -10.89 0.72
C MET A 321 -10.11 -12.29 0.28
N LEU A 322 -11.42 -12.59 0.31
CA LEU A 322 -11.95 -13.87 -0.18
C LEU A 322 -11.71 -14.02 -1.68
N ILE A 323 -11.97 -12.97 -2.48
CA ILE A 323 -11.69 -12.98 -3.93
C ILE A 323 -10.19 -13.21 -4.17
N TYR A 324 -9.34 -12.50 -3.43
CA TYR A 324 -7.89 -12.66 -3.50
C TYR A 324 -7.44 -14.07 -3.13
N PHE A 325 -8.05 -14.68 -2.10
CA PHE A 325 -7.78 -16.06 -1.72
C PHE A 325 -8.03 -17.03 -2.88
N PHE A 326 -9.17 -16.90 -3.56
CA PHE A 326 -9.46 -17.74 -4.73
C PHE A 326 -8.45 -17.53 -5.85
N ILE A 327 -8.14 -16.28 -6.21
CA ILE A 327 -7.16 -15.95 -7.26
C ILE A 327 -5.78 -16.51 -6.90
N ARG A 328 -5.36 -16.36 -5.65
CA ARG A 328 -4.09 -16.90 -5.12
C ARG A 328 -3.99 -18.41 -5.32
N THR A 329 -5.06 -19.18 -5.04
CA THR A 329 -5.01 -20.64 -5.16
C THR A 329 -4.77 -21.13 -6.59
N GLN A 330 -5.14 -20.34 -7.59
CA GLN A 330 -4.95 -20.66 -9.01
C GLN A 330 -3.60 -20.18 -9.56
N TYR A 331 -2.85 -19.38 -8.78
CA TYR A 331 -1.63 -18.76 -9.26
C TYR A 331 -0.41 -19.67 -9.10
N VAL A 332 0.34 -19.83 -10.19
CA VAL A 332 1.62 -20.55 -10.21
C VAL A 332 2.76 -19.54 -10.38
N TYR A 333 3.71 -19.56 -9.44
CA TYR A 333 4.88 -18.67 -9.45
C TYR A 333 5.79 -18.94 -10.65
N LYS A 334 6.43 -17.90 -11.17
CA LYS A 334 7.36 -17.97 -12.29
C LYS A 334 8.51 -18.93 -12.05
N ILE A 335 9.05 -18.97 -10.83
CA ILE A 335 10.16 -19.86 -10.48
C ILE A 335 9.74 -21.33 -10.57
N ASP A 336 8.51 -21.63 -10.14
CA ASP A 336 7.93 -22.97 -10.18
C ASP A 336 7.68 -23.38 -11.64
N ARG A 337 7.18 -22.47 -12.50
CA ARG A 337 7.00 -22.72 -13.95
C ARG A 337 8.30 -23.17 -14.63
N LYS A 338 9.40 -22.45 -14.40
CA LYS A 338 10.71 -22.78 -14.99
C LYS A 338 11.23 -24.14 -14.52
N SER A 339 11.02 -24.48 -13.25
CA SER A 339 11.44 -25.78 -12.70
C SER A 339 10.68 -26.96 -13.34
N VAL A 340 9.40 -26.76 -13.62
CA VAL A 340 8.55 -27.74 -14.31
C VAL A 340 9.00 -27.91 -15.76
N GLU A 341 9.22 -26.81 -16.49
CA GLU A 341 9.72 -26.86 -17.87
C GLU A 341 11.06 -27.59 -17.98
N GLN A 342 11.99 -27.33 -17.06
CA GLN A 342 13.27 -28.04 -17.00
C GLN A 342 13.10 -29.53 -16.71
N SER A 343 12.19 -29.88 -15.80
CA SER A 343 11.92 -31.29 -15.46
C SER A 343 11.31 -32.05 -16.63
N ILE A 344 10.42 -31.40 -17.40
CA ILE A 344 9.83 -31.96 -18.63
C ILE A 344 10.92 -32.17 -19.68
N ALA A 345 11.77 -31.18 -19.94
CA ALA A 345 12.84 -31.29 -20.91
C ALA A 345 13.80 -32.46 -20.61
N VAL A 346 14.18 -32.63 -19.33
CA VAL A 346 15.01 -33.77 -18.88
C VAL A 346 14.28 -35.11 -19.05
N GLY A 347 12.96 -35.15 -18.83
CA GLY A 347 12.14 -36.35 -19.05
C GLY A 347 12.05 -36.74 -20.51
N GLU A 348 11.86 -35.78 -21.40
CA GLU A 348 11.82 -35.99 -22.86
C GLU A 348 13.17 -36.48 -23.41
N GLU A 349 14.28 -35.97 -22.89
CA GLU A 349 15.62 -36.41 -23.26
C GLU A 349 15.87 -37.88 -22.85
N LYS A 350 15.39 -38.27 -21.67
CA LYS A 350 15.44 -39.68 -21.20
C LYS A 350 14.55 -40.63 -21.99
N LEU A 351 13.48 -40.15 -22.62
CA LEU A 351 12.58 -40.96 -23.46
C LEU A 351 13.12 -41.17 -24.88
N LYS A 352 14.11 -40.39 -25.30
CA LYS A 352 14.78 -40.50 -26.61
C LYS A 352 15.97 -41.47 -26.61
N HIS A 353 16.37 -41.96 -25.44
CA HIS A 353 17.42 -42.96 -25.23
C HIS A 353 16.82 -44.23 -24.64
#